data_AF-A0A955HJL9-F1
#
_entry.id   AF-A0A955HJL9-F1
#
_cell.length_a   1.000
_cell.length_b   1.000
_cell.length_c   1.000
_cell.angle_alpha   90.00
_cell.angle_beta   90.00
_cell.angle_gamma   90.00
#
_symmetry.space_group_name_H-M   'P 1'
#
loop_
_entity.id
_entity.type
_entity.pdbx_description
1 polymer ?
#
loop_
_entity_poly.entity_id
_entity_poly.type
_entity_poly.pdbx_seq_one_letter_code
_entity_poly.pdbx_strand_id
1 'polypeptide(L)'
;IHQPNFFPWLGYFDKIVRSDVFIFLDHVQYPKKGGTWSNRVKLIDGSGAEWITAPIARDYHGFRSYREMRFREDAPWREKILRSMEVNYRRAPFFDENFDFLAALILEREASLAIYNENLVRRIADRLGIETAKFCRSSELPHEGQSNEMLISLALAVDADTYMCGGGAGEYQQPEIFEKAGVRLMEQSFQPPRYAQIHVDWVPGLSVIDALFNVGTDGVRELLRIG
;
A
#
# COMPACT_ATOMS: atom_id res chain seq x y z
N ILE A 1 -2.21 -5.25 -9.96
CA ILE A 1 -3.46 -4.53 -9.59
C ILE A 1 -3.66 -4.57 -8.07
N HIS A 2 -3.77 -3.43 -7.40
CA HIS A 2 -4.12 -3.35 -5.98
C HIS A 2 -4.66 -1.94 -5.62
N GLN A 3 -5.46 -1.82 -4.57
CA GLN A 3 -5.96 -0.52 -4.11
C GLN A 3 -4.82 0.39 -3.66
N PRO A 4 -4.97 1.72 -3.79
CA PRO A 4 -4.00 2.67 -3.25
C PRO A 4 -4.02 2.61 -1.72
N ASN A 5 -2.91 2.17 -1.11
CA ASN A 5 -2.79 1.94 0.33
C ASN A 5 -1.98 3.02 1.04
N PHE A 6 -2.33 3.28 2.30
CA PHE A 6 -1.68 4.28 3.15
C PHE A 6 -0.46 3.66 3.86
N PHE A 7 0.75 4.12 3.51
CA PHE A 7 2.03 3.61 4.03
C PHE A 7 2.09 2.07 4.13
N PRO A 8 1.92 1.35 3.01
CA PRO A 8 1.66 -0.09 3.05
C PRO A 8 2.85 -0.90 3.59
N TRP A 9 2.60 -2.17 3.90
CA TRP A 9 3.62 -3.13 4.35
C TRP A 9 4.54 -3.57 3.21
N LEU A 10 5.66 -4.22 3.53
CA LEU A 10 6.66 -4.67 2.54
C LEU A 10 6.09 -5.54 1.41
N GLY A 11 5.11 -6.40 1.71
CA GLY A 11 4.45 -7.22 0.69
C GLY A 11 3.75 -6.39 -0.39
N TYR A 12 3.28 -5.19 -0.09
CA TYR A 12 2.76 -4.31 -1.15
C TYR A 12 3.86 -3.87 -2.12
N PHE A 13 5.05 -3.56 -1.60
CA PHE A 13 6.21 -3.18 -2.40
C PHE A 13 6.83 -4.39 -3.12
N ASP A 14 6.81 -5.59 -2.53
CA ASP A 14 7.17 -6.83 -3.23
C ASP A 14 6.29 -7.03 -4.48
N LYS A 15 4.97 -6.85 -4.32
CA LYS A 15 4.03 -6.93 -5.45
C LYS A 15 4.38 -5.91 -6.54
N ILE A 16 4.77 -4.70 -6.15
CA ILE A 16 5.24 -3.70 -7.09
C ILE A 16 6.51 -4.22 -7.78
N VAL A 17 7.55 -4.61 -7.03
CA VAL A 17 8.84 -5.08 -7.58
C VAL A 17 8.64 -6.19 -8.61
N ARG A 18 7.78 -7.18 -8.32
CA ARG A 18 7.54 -8.36 -9.15
C ARG A 18 6.58 -8.15 -10.32
N SER A 19 6.08 -6.94 -10.53
CA SER A 19 5.17 -6.62 -11.63
C SER A 19 5.84 -5.75 -12.68
N ASP A 20 5.58 -6.06 -13.96
CA ASP A 20 5.95 -5.23 -15.10
C ASP A 20 5.07 -3.99 -15.20
N VAL A 21 3.79 -4.12 -14.79
CA VAL A 21 2.82 -3.02 -14.67
C VAL A 21 2.08 -3.12 -13.34
N PHE A 22 2.06 -2.03 -12.58
CA PHE A 22 1.33 -1.95 -11.32
C PHE A 22 0.17 -0.96 -11.43
N ILE A 23 -1.05 -1.52 -11.49
CA ILE A 23 -2.29 -0.76 -11.59
C ILE A 23 -2.82 -0.41 -10.19
N PHE A 24 -2.91 0.88 -9.88
CA PHE A 24 -3.66 1.39 -8.72
C PHE A 24 -5.17 1.26 -8.98
N LEU A 25 -5.85 0.44 -8.19
CA LEU A 25 -7.27 0.12 -8.33
C LEU A 25 -8.13 1.19 -7.62
N ASP A 26 -8.26 2.35 -8.26
CA ASP A 26 -8.82 3.59 -7.71
C ASP A 26 -10.30 3.85 -8.06
N HIS A 27 -10.82 3.25 -9.13
CA HIS A 27 -12.22 3.43 -9.56
C HIS A 27 -13.22 2.56 -8.78
N VAL A 28 -12.75 1.53 -8.07
CA VAL A 28 -13.63 0.60 -7.36
C VAL A 28 -14.20 1.21 -6.08
N GLN A 29 -15.32 0.67 -5.62
CA GLN A 29 -16.02 1.13 -4.43
C GLN A 29 -15.15 1.06 -3.17
N TYR A 30 -15.13 2.16 -2.41
CA TYR A 30 -14.56 2.21 -1.08
C TYR A 30 -15.46 1.48 -0.06
N PRO A 31 -14.91 0.53 0.75
CA PRO A 31 -15.70 -0.20 1.73
C PRO A 31 -16.33 0.70 2.81
N LYS A 32 -17.65 0.60 3.00
CA LYS A 32 -18.37 1.34 4.06
C LYS A 32 -18.10 0.77 5.45
N LYS A 33 -17.93 -0.55 5.55
CA LYS A 33 -17.70 -1.31 6.78
C LYS A 33 -16.37 -2.06 6.66
N GLY A 34 -15.74 -2.34 7.80
CA GLY A 34 -14.38 -2.86 7.84
C GLY A 34 -13.37 -1.74 7.57
N GLY A 35 -12.29 -1.68 8.34
CA GLY A 35 -11.23 -0.72 8.06
C GLY A 35 -10.36 -1.21 6.91
N THR A 36 -10.02 -0.31 5.98
CA THR A 36 -9.15 -0.59 4.84
C THR A 36 -7.71 -0.17 5.13
N TRP A 37 -6.75 -0.73 4.41
CA TRP A 37 -5.35 -0.29 4.42
C TRP A 37 -5.14 1.07 3.76
N SER A 38 -6.16 1.62 3.11
CA SER A 38 -6.06 2.89 2.39
C SER A 38 -6.14 4.14 3.25
N ASN A 39 -6.40 4.01 4.54
CA ASN A 39 -6.40 5.15 5.46
C ASN A 39 -5.88 4.81 6.86
N ARG A 40 -5.29 3.63 7.05
CA ARG A 40 -4.68 3.22 8.32
C ARG A 40 -3.57 2.21 8.10
N VAL A 41 -2.63 2.20 9.03
CA VAL A 41 -1.48 1.31 9.04
C VAL A 41 -1.15 0.90 10.47
N LYS A 42 -0.43 -0.22 10.64
CA LYS A 42 0.16 -0.59 11.93
C LYS A 42 1.59 -0.07 12.04
N LEU A 43 1.89 0.61 13.14
CA LEU A 43 3.25 0.93 13.59
C LEU A 43 3.53 0.23 14.92
N ILE A 44 4.80 0.15 15.30
CA ILE A 44 5.19 -0.29 16.64
C ILE A 44 4.62 0.66 17.68
N ASP A 45 4.16 0.09 18.79
CA ASP A 45 3.80 0.80 20.01
C ASP A 45 4.35 0.02 21.21
N GLY A 46 5.49 0.46 21.75
CA GLY A 46 6.13 -0.10 22.95
C GLY A 46 6.43 -1.60 22.92
N SER A 47 5.42 -2.46 23.12
CA SER A 47 5.55 -3.92 23.18
C SER A 47 4.80 -4.66 22.06
N GLY A 48 4.22 -3.95 21.09
CA GLY A 48 3.41 -4.57 20.05
C GLY A 48 3.20 -3.66 18.85
N ALA A 49 1.96 -3.59 18.37
CA ALA A 49 1.60 -2.74 17.25
C ALA A 49 0.23 -2.10 17.41
N GLU A 50 0.15 -0.82 17.05
CA GLU A 50 -1.07 -0.03 17.12
C GLU A 50 -1.52 0.41 15.72
N TRP A 51 -2.84 0.44 15.50
CA TRP A 51 -3.41 1.04 14.32
C TRP A 51 -3.38 2.55 14.39
N ILE A 52 -2.72 3.18 13.43
CA ILE A 52 -2.76 4.62 13.23
C ILE A 52 -3.63 4.91 12.02
N THR A 53 -4.62 5.79 12.18
CA THR A 53 -5.66 6.05 11.19
C THR A 53 -5.69 7.52 10.77
N ALA A 54 -5.54 7.76 9.48
CA ALA A 54 -5.90 9.03 8.85
C ALA A 54 -7.43 9.08 8.65
N PRO A 55 -8.14 10.03 9.27
CA PRO A 55 -9.58 10.13 9.19
C PRO A 55 -10.02 10.56 7.80
N ILE A 56 -11.12 9.99 7.33
CA ILE A 56 -11.72 10.26 6.02
C ILE A 56 -13.11 10.87 6.18
N ALA A 57 -13.51 11.67 5.20
CA ALA A 57 -14.85 12.23 5.11
C ALA A 57 -15.86 11.11 4.78
N ARG A 58 -16.88 10.96 5.63
CA ARG A 58 -17.92 9.91 5.52
C ARG A 58 -19.34 10.47 5.45
N ASP A 59 -19.47 11.78 5.44
CA ASP A 59 -20.69 12.55 5.25
C ASP A 59 -21.12 12.53 3.77
N TYR A 60 -21.47 11.34 3.27
CA TYR A 60 -21.97 11.17 1.91
C TYR A 60 -23.03 10.08 1.82
N HIS A 61 -23.91 10.23 0.83
CA HIS A 61 -24.91 9.23 0.47
C HIS A 61 -24.41 8.36 -0.68
N GLY A 62 -24.93 7.15 -0.81
CA GLY A 62 -24.60 6.25 -1.92
C GLY A 62 -23.21 5.62 -1.81
N PHE A 63 -22.62 5.30 -2.95
CA PHE A 63 -21.29 4.70 -3.08
C PHE A 63 -20.28 5.76 -3.49
N ARG A 64 -19.03 5.58 -3.06
CA ARG A 64 -17.89 6.35 -3.52
C ARG A 64 -16.75 5.41 -3.84
N SER A 65 -16.05 5.68 -4.93
CA SER A 65 -14.81 5.04 -5.30
C SER A 65 -13.65 5.52 -4.41
N TYR A 66 -12.51 4.81 -4.43
CA TYR A 66 -11.30 5.29 -3.76
C TYR A 66 -10.89 6.71 -4.22
N ARG A 67 -11.09 7.04 -5.50
CA ARG A 67 -10.81 8.36 -6.07
C ARG A 67 -11.66 9.49 -5.48
N GLU A 68 -12.91 9.20 -5.11
CA GLU A 68 -13.86 10.16 -4.55
C GLU A 68 -13.74 10.34 -3.03
N MET A 69 -12.96 9.47 -2.38
CA MET A 69 -12.69 9.58 -0.95
C MET A 69 -11.70 10.69 -0.65
N ARG A 70 -11.92 11.36 0.48
CA ARG A 70 -11.07 12.47 0.93
C ARG A 70 -10.66 12.31 2.38
N PHE A 71 -9.46 12.75 2.72
CA PHE A 71 -9.04 12.90 4.11
C PHE A 71 -9.74 14.10 4.77
N ARG A 72 -9.90 14.00 6.09
CA ARG A 72 -10.42 15.09 6.92
C ARG A 72 -9.29 16.04 7.31
N GLU A 73 -9.37 17.28 6.84
CA GLU A 73 -8.42 18.35 7.15
C GLU A 73 -8.72 19.05 8.50
N ASP A 74 -9.90 18.83 9.06
CA ASP A 74 -10.32 19.36 10.37
C ASP A 74 -9.78 18.56 11.56
N ALA A 75 -9.04 17.48 11.30
CA ALA A 75 -8.43 16.64 12.32
C ALA A 75 -6.89 16.74 12.26
N PRO A 76 -6.19 16.92 13.39
CA PRO A 76 -4.72 17.01 13.44
C PRO A 76 -4.09 15.61 13.36
N TRP A 77 -4.48 14.82 12.36
CA TRP A 77 -4.02 13.44 12.23
C TRP A 77 -2.56 13.40 11.81
N ARG A 78 -2.12 14.30 10.93
CA ARG A 78 -0.73 14.36 10.46
C ARG A 78 0.24 14.52 11.62
N GLU A 79 0.00 15.51 12.48
CA GLU A 79 0.81 15.77 13.67
C GLU A 79 0.80 14.60 14.67
N LYS A 80 -0.35 13.91 14.79
CA LYS A 80 -0.45 12.70 15.61
C LYS A 80 0.40 11.55 15.07
N ILE A 81 0.40 11.33 13.75
CA ILE A 81 1.24 10.32 13.12
C ILE A 81 2.72 10.66 13.35
N LEU A 82 3.13 11.91 13.09
CA LEU A 82 4.51 12.35 13.31
C LEU A 82 4.96 12.13 14.76
N ARG A 83 4.12 12.53 15.73
CA ARG A 83 4.42 12.30 17.14
C ARG A 83 4.54 10.82 17.48
N SER A 84 3.67 9.97 16.93
CA SER A 84 3.77 8.52 17.12
C SER A 84 5.09 7.98 16.55
N MET A 85 5.50 8.45 15.36
CA MET A 85 6.78 8.07 14.78
C MET A 85 7.96 8.51 15.64
N GLU A 86 7.96 9.75 16.13
CA GLU A 86 9.00 10.25 17.04
C GLU A 86 9.07 9.42 18.33
N VAL A 87 7.93 9.16 18.97
CA VAL A 87 7.92 8.44 20.26
C VAL A 87 8.39 6.99 20.09
N ASN A 88 7.94 6.31 19.04
CA ASN A 88 8.18 4.87 18.86
C ASN A 88 9.47 4.53 18.12
N TYR A 89 10.02 5.46 17.32
CA TYR A 89 11.17 5.17 16.46
C TYR A 89 12.38 6.07 16.68
N ARG A 90 12.34 7.08 17.57
CA ARG A 90 13.49 7.99 17.77
C ARG A 90 14.82 7.30 18.12
N ARG A 91 14.77 6.09 18.67
CA ARG A 91 15.96 5.29 19.01
C ARG A 91 16.32 4.26 17.93
N ALA A 92 15.57 4.20 16.83
CA ALA A 92 15.82 3.27 15.74
C ALA A 92 17.09 3.70 14.96
N PRO A 93 17.90 2.75 14.46
CA PRO A 93 19.21 3.07 13.88
C PRO A 93 19.17 4.05 12.70
N PHE A 94 18.07 4.07 11.93
CA PHE A 94 17.92 4.90 10.73
C PHE A 94 16.83 5.96 10.88
N PHE A 95 16.51 6.37 12.12
CA PHE A 95 15.52 7.41 12.39
C PHE A 95 15.88 8.74 11.71
N ASP A 96 17.05 9.30 12.02
CA ASP A 96 17.47 10.62 11.52
C ASP A 96 17.58 10.65 9.98
N GLU A 97 17.93 9.54 9.35
CA GLU A 97 18.03 9.44 7.88
C GLU A 97 16.65 9.51 7.19
N ASN A 98 15.61 8.95 7.84
CA ASN A 98 14.32 8.71 7.19
C ASN A 98 13.19 9.59 7.72
N PHE A 99 13.34 10.21 8.90
CA PHE A 99 12.28 10.97 9.54
C PHE A 99 11.82 12.14 8.67
N ASP A 100 12.74 12.99 8.20
CA ASP A 100 12.38 14.16 7.38
C ASP A 100 11.68 13.77 6.07
N PHE A 101 12.14 12.69 5.43
CA PHE A 101 11.54 12.17 4.22
C PHE A 101 10.09 11.70 4.44
N LEU A 102 9.86 10.92 5.50
CA LEU A 102 8.54 10.42 5.87
C LEU A 102 7.64 11.53 6.41
N ALA A 103 8.20 12.48 7.15
CA ALA A 103 7.46 13.64 7.65
C ALA A 103 6.96 14.51 6.51
N ALA A 104 7.79 14.75 5.50
CA ALA A 104 7.39 15.47 4.29
C ALA A 104 6.26 14.76 3.52
N LEU A 105 6.22 13.42 3.52
CA LEU A 105 5.09 12.65 2.96
C LEU A 105 3.81 12.85 3.76
N ILE A 106 3.90 12.74 5.09
CA ILE A 106 2.74 12.86 5.99
C ILE A 106 2.14 14.27 5.95
N LEU A 107 2.99 15.29 5.84
CA LEU A 107 2.60 16.69 5.81
C LEU A 107 2.04 17.15 4.46
N GLU A 108 2.07 16.29 3.43
CA GLU A 108 1.51 16.61 2.12
C GLU A 108 0.01 16.92 2.23
N ARG A 109 -0.39 18.08 1.71
CA ARG A 109 -1.78 18.58 1.72
C ARG A 109 -2.52 18.17 0.45
N GLU A 110 -2.59 16.87 0.21
CA GLU A 110 -3.48 16.30 -0.80
C GLU A 110 -4.75 15.77 -0.12
N ALA A 111 -5.91 16.23 -0.59
CA ALA A 111 -7.20 15.90 0.01
C ALA A 111 -7.75 14.56 -0.50
N SER A 112 -7.48 14.20 -1.75
CA SER A 112 -7.90 12.93 -2.33
C SER A 112 -7.09 11.77 -1.75
N LEU A 113 -7.81 10.78 -1.21
CA LEU A 113 -7.20 9.59 -0.63
C LEU A 113 -6.39 8.80 -1.67
N ALA A 114 -6.90 8.67 -2.89
CA ALA A 114 -6.22 7.91 -3.94
C ALA A 114 -4.94 8.61 -4.40
N ILE A 115 -5.01 9.93 -4.67
CA ILE A 115 -3.87 10.72 -5.15
C ILE A 115 -2.78 10.78 -4.07
N TYR A 116 -3.15 11.05 -2.82
CA TYR A 116 -2.20 11.07 -1.70
C TYR A 116 -1.46 9.74 -1.57
N ASN A 117 -2.20 8.62 -1.54
CA ASN A 117 -1.59 7.30 -1.37
C ASN A 117 -0.72 6.91 -2.58
N GLU A 118 -1.13 7.28 -3.79
CA GLU A 118 -0.32 7.05 -4.98
C GLU A 118 0.99 7.86 -4.93
N ASN A 119 0.92 9.17 -4.66
CA ASN A 119 2.11 10.02 -4.54
C ASN A 119 3.08 9.47 -3.49
N LEU A 120 2.53 9.04 -2.36
CA LEU A 120 3.28 8.42 -1.28
C LEU A 120 3.97 7.13 -1.73
N VAL A 121 3.23 6.20 -2.33
CA VAL A 121 3.79 4.94 -2.81
C VAL A 121 4.86 5.20 -3.87
N ARG A 122 4.62 6.13 -4.81
CA ARG A 122 5.58 6.53 -5.85
C ARG A 122 6.88 7.06 -5.25
N ARG A 123 6.80 7.96 -4.27
CA ARG A 123 7.98 8.54 -3.62
C ARG A 123 8.76 7.52 -2.80
N ILE A 124 8.08 6.60 -2.12
CA ILE A 124 8.77 5.51 -1.40
C ILE A 124 9.40 4.54 -2.40
N ALA A 125 8.69 4.16 -3.47
CA ALA A 125 9.21 3.30 -4.53
C ALA A 125 10.48 3.89 -5.16
N ASP A 126 10.45 5.19 -5.51
CA ASP A 126 11.61 5.92 -6.03
C ASP A 126 12.80 5.90 -5.07
N ARG A 127 12.57 6.17 -3.77
CA ARG A 127 13.62 6.06 -2.73
C ARG A 127 14.19 4.64 -2.66
N LEU A 128 13.35 3.62 -2.80
CA LEU A 128 13.77 2.21 -2.84
C LEU A 128 14.42 1.80 -4.18
N GLY A 129 14.53 2.69 -5.16
CA GLY A 129 15.10 2.37 -6.48
C GLY A 129 14.20 1.49 -7.33
N ILE A 130 12.90 1.49 -7.06
CA ILE A 130 11.89 0.75 -7.81
C ILE A 130 11.41 1.64 -8.96
N GLU A 131 11.43 1.11 -10.18
CA GLU A 131 10.96 1.84 -11.37
C GLU A 131 9.50 2.27 -11.20
N THR A 132 9.24 3.57 -11.34
CA THR A 132 7.90 4.17 -11.15
C THR A 132 7.13 4.37 -12.46
N ALA A 133 7.79 4.18 -13.61
CA ALA A 133 7.19 4.29 -14.94
C ALA A 133 6.10 3.23 -15.21
N LYS A 134 6.18 2.10 -14.48
CA LYS A 134 5.20 1.01 -14.56
C LYS A 134 3.88 1.25 -13.85
N PHE A 135 3.71 2.39 -13.20
CA PHE A 135 2.50 2.70 -12.45
C PHE A 135 1.45 3.36 -13.34
N CYS A 136 0.24 2.79 -13.35
CA CYS A 136 -0.94 3.39 -13.97
C CYS A 136 -2.15 3.31 -13.05
N ARG A 137 -3.21 4.05 -13.39
CA ARG A 137 -4.49 4.01 -12.67
C ARG A 137 -5.51 3.21 -13.43
N SER A 138 -6.28 2.42 -12.70
CA SER A 138 -7.40 1.68 -13.28
C SER A 138 -8.48 2.60 -13.88
N SER A 139 -8.66 3.81 -13.33
CA SER A 139 -9.59 4.80 -13.85
C SER A 139 -9.17 5.44 -15.18
N GLU A 140 -7.92 5.22 -15.62
CA GLU A 140 -7.37 5.72 -16.88
C GLU A 140 -7.31 4.62 -17.95
N LEU A 141 -7.69 3.39 -17.61
CA LEU A 141 -7.69 2.24 -18.51
C LEU A 141 -9.13 1.87 -18.93
N PRO A 142 -9.34 1.34 -20.14
CA PRO A 142 -10.60 0.70 -20.48
C PRO A 142 -10.81 -0.52 -19.58
N HIS A 143 -11.99 -0.63 -18.99
CA HIS A 143 -12.35 -1.73 -18.10
C HIS A 143 -13.85 -2.02 -18.18
N GLU A 144 -14.20 -3.30 -18.04
CA GLU A 144 -15.58 -3.79 -18.11
C GLU A 144 -15.81 -4.90 -17.08
N GLY A 145 -17.06 -5.26 -16.86
CA GLY A 145 -17.44 -6.33 -15.94
C GLY A 145 -17.28 -5.97 -14.46
N GLN A 146 -17.32 -6.98 -13.60
CA GLN A 146 -17.18 -6.84 -12.14
C GLN A 146 -16.26 -7.90 -11.57
N SER A 147 -15.66 -7.63 -10.40
CA SER A 147 -14.83 -8.60 -9.67
C SER A 147 -13.73 -9.22 -10.53
N ASN A 148 -13.78 -10.52 -10.83
CA ASN A 148 -12.76 -11.21 -11.63
C ASN A 148 -12.73 -10.73 -13.08
N GLU A 149 -13.88 -10.48 -13.71
CA GLU A 149 -13.96 -9.98 -15.09
C GLU A 149 -13.31 -8.60 -15.23
N MET A 150 -13.52 -7.73 -14.23
CA MET A 150 -12.88 -6.43 -14.17
C MET A 150 -11.36 -6.56 -14.04
N LEU A 151 -10.86 -7.47 -13.21
CA LEU A 151 -9.41 -7.70 -13.07
C LEU A 151 -8.79 -8.24 -14.36
N ILE A 152 -9.50 -9.13 -15.07
CA ILE A 152 -9.10 -9.66 -16.37
C ILE A 152 -9.07 -8.53 -17.41
N SER A 153 -10.13 -7.72 -17.51
CA SER A 153 -10.19 -6.62 -18.49
C SER A 153 -9.06 -5.61 -18.29
N LEU A 154 -8.73 -5.28 -17.04
CA LEU A 154 -7.60 -4.40 -16.71
C LEU A 154 -6.24 -5.02 -17.05
N ALA A 155 -6.07 -6.33 -16.86
CA ALA A 155 -4.83 -7.02 -17.25
C ALA A 155 -4.66 -7.00 -18.78
N LEU A 156 -5.73 -7.31 -19.53
CA LEU A 156 -5.73 -7.26 -20.99
C LEU A 156 -5.53 -5.83 -21.53
N ALA A 157 -6.06 -4.80 -20.84
CA ALA A 157 -5.90 -3.40 -21.23
C ALA A 157 -4.44 -2.91 -21.20
N VAL A 158 -3.54 -3.64 -20.53
CA VAL A 158 -2.10 -3.36 -20.48
C VAL A 158 -1.28 -4.49 -21.11
N ASP A 159 -1.91 -5.31 -21.96
CA ASP A 159 -1.32 -6.45 -22.66
C ASP A 159 -0.66 -7.48 -21.73
N ALA A 160 -1.12 -7.60 -20.48
CA ALA A 160 -0.57 -8.54 -19.52
C ALA A 160 -1.15 -9.96 -19.72
N ASP A 161 -0.26 -10.95 -19.72
CA ASP A 161 -0.63 -12.37 -19.75
C ASP A 161 -0.83 -12.99 -18.34
N THR A 162 -0.49 -12.24 -17.29
CA THR A 162 -0.47 -12.73 -15.91
C THR A 162 -1.03 -11.69 -14.96
N TYR A 163 -1.98 -12.10 -14.13
CA TYR A 163 -2.48 -11.30 -13.02
C TYR A 163 -1.96 -11.83 -11.68
N MET A 164 -1.18 -11.01 -10.99
CA MET A 164 -0.71 -11.30 -9.64
C MET A 164 -1.73 -10.88 -8.57
N CYS A 165 -2.27 -11.85 -7.83
CA CYS A 165 -3.15 -11.61 -6.70
C CYS A 165 -2.38 -11.59 -5.37
N GLY A 166 -2.90 -10.86 -4.36
CA GLY A 166 -2.27 -10.83 -3.04
C GLY A 166 -2.54 -12.12 -2.27
N GLY A 167 -1.63 -12.50 -1.35
CA GLY A 167 -1.81 -13.68 -0.50
C GLY A 167 -3.14 -13.65 0.26
N GLY A 168 -3.94 -14.71 0.12
CA GLY A 168 -5.29 -14.81 0.70
C GLY A 168 -6.43 -14.27 -0.18
N ALA A 169 -6.12 -13.68 -1.35
CA ALA A 169 -7.14 -13.37 -2.37
C ALA A 169 -7.47 -14.58 -3.26
N GLY A 170 -6.69 -15.66 -3.17
CA GLY A 170 -6.91 -16.90 -3.93
C GLY A 170 -8.28 -17.52 -3.70
N GLU A 171 -8.82 -17.43 -2.47
CA GLU A 171 -10.15 -17.95 -2.14
C GLU A 171 -11.30 -17.20 -2.85
N TYR A 172 -11.08 -15.97 -3.30
CA TYR A 172 -12.08 -15.15 -3.97
C TYR A 172 -11.99 -15.19 -5.51
N GLN A 173 -10.91 -15.75 -6.04
CA GLN A 173 -10.65 -15.76 -7.47
C GLN A 173 -11.02 -17.10 -8.06
N GLN A 174 -11.58 -17.07 -9.27
CA GLN A 174 -12.00 -18.26 -10.01
C GLN A 174 -10.98 -18.50 -11.11
N PRO A 175 -9.97 -19.38 -10.91
CA PRO A 175 -8.87 -19.58 -11.85
C PRO A 175 -9.36 -19.92 -13.27
N GLU A 176 -10.50 -20.60 -13.38
CA GLU A 176 -11.08 -21.02 -14.64
C GLU A 176 -11.51 -19.85 -15.53
N ILE A 177 -11.92 -18.72 -14.94
CA ILE A 177 -12.31 -17.53 -15.71
C ILE A 177 -11.07 -16.82 -16.25
N PHE A 178 -10.00 -16.75 -15.45
CA PHE A 178 -8.72 -16.18 -15.86
C PHE A 178 -8.11 -17.00 -17.01
N GLU A 179 -8.08 -18.32 -16.87
CA GLU A 179 -7.55 -19.23 -17.90
C GLU A 179 -8.31 -19.13 -19.24
N LYS A 180 -9.65 -19.05 -19.20
CA LYS A 180 -10.47 -18.86 -20.41
C LYS A 180 -10.19 -17.54 -21.14
N ALA A 181 -9.77 -16.51 -20.41
CA ALA A 181 -9.39 -15.22 -20.98
C ALA A 181 -7.91 -15.16 -21.41
N GLY A 182 -7.16 -16.27 -21.28
CA GLY A 182 -5.74 -16.30 -21.59
C GLY A 182 -4.85 -15.58 -20.56
N VAL A 183 -5.39 -15.27 -19.38
CA VAL A 183 -4.64 -14.61 -18.30
C VAL A 183 -4.29 -15.64 -17.23
N ARG A 184 -3.01 -15.82 -16.94
CA ARG A 184 -2.55 -16.68 -15.86
C ARG A 184 -2.83 -16.02 -14.51
N LEU A 185 -3.41 -16.77 -13.58
CA LEU A 185 -3.50 -16.33 -12.20
C LEU A 185 -2.25 -16.73 -11.42
N MET A 186 -1.63 -15.78 -10.74
CA MET A 186 -0.43 -15.99 -9.94
C MET A 186 -0.62 -15.45 -8.52
N GLU A 187 -0.44 -16.29 -7.50
CA GLU A 187 -0.49 -15.84 -6.11
C GLU A 187 0.83 -15.22 -5.66
N GLN A 188 0.72 -14.11 -4.95
CA GLN A 188 1.85 -13.49 -4.28
C GLN A 188 2.20 -14.31 -3.02
N SER A 189 3.19 -15.19 -3.13
CA SER A 189 3.74 -15.97 -2.01
C SER A 189 4.74 -15.18 -1.14
N PHE A 190 4.48 -13.92 -0.84
CA PHE A 190 5.40 -13.09 -0.04
C PHE A 190 5.44 -13.55 1.41
N GLN A 191 6.64 -13.84 1.91
CA GLN A 191 6.87 -14.21 3.31
C GLN A 191 7.67 -13.09 3.97
N PRO A 192 7.07 -12.27 4.86
CA PRO A 192 7.75 -11.12 5.45
C PRO A 192 9.08 -11.55 6.12
N PRO A 193 10.23 -11.14 5.57
CA PRO A 193 11.51 -11.55 6.14
C PRO A 193 11.68 -10.88 7.50
N ARG A 194 12.26 -11.62 8.46
CA ARG A 194 12.53 -11.10 9.80
C ARG A 194 13.69 -10.11 9.75
N TYR A 195 13.53 -9.00 10.46
CA TYR A 195 14.58 -8.02 10.72
C TYR A 195 14.51 -7.55 12.16
N ALA A 196 15.60 -6.95 12.66
CA ALA A 196 15.62 -6.38 13.99
C ALA A 196 14.64 -5.22 14.08
N GLN A 197 13.69 -5.29 15.00
CA GLN A 197 12.73 -4.23 15.28
C GLN A 197 13.01 -3.63 16.66
N ILE A 198 12.91 -2.31 16.77
CA ILE A 198 13.06 -1.66 18.05
C ILE A 198 11.92 -2.04 19.01
N HIS A 199 12.24 -2.18 20.29
CA HIS A 199 11.30 -2.44 21.40
C HIS A 199 10.60 -3.83 21.43
N VAL A 200 10.63 -4.61 20.35
CA VAL A 200 9.95 -5.91 20.25
C VAL A 200 10.81 -6.97 19.55
N ASP A 201 10.55 -8.24 19.84
CA ASP A 201 11.29 -9.35 19.21
C ASP A 201 10.93 -9.51 17.72
N TRP A 202 9.63 -9.45 17.38
CA TRP A 202 9.14 -9.50 16.00
C TRP A 202 7.63 -9.28 15.89
N VAL A 203 7.24 -8.35 15.01
CA VAL A 203 5.85 -8.13 14.60
C VAL A 203 5.79 -8.06 13.06
N PRO A 204 5.17 -9.05 12.39
CA PRO A 204 5.02 -9.03 10.95
C PRO A 204 3.88 -8.08 10.51
N GLY A 205 3.92 -7.67 9.24
CA GLY A 205 2.83 -6.91 8.62
C GLY A 205 2.72 -5.44 9.06
N LEU A 206 3.81 -4.88 9.59
CA LEU A 206 3.94 -3.45 9.85
C LEU A 206 4.15 -2.64 8.56
N SER A 207 3.95 -1.33 8.67
CA SER A 207 4.26 -0.37 7.60
C SER A 207 5.69 -0.49 7.10
N VAL A 208 5.94 -0.12 5.84
CA VAL A 208 7.28 0.18 5.33
C VAL A 208 8.02 1.24 6.18
N ILE A 209 7.29 2.12 6.89
CA ILE A 209 7.88 3.06 7.86
C ILE A 209 8.74 2.33 8.90
N ASP A 210 8.25 1.20 9.41
CA ASP A 210 8.94 0.41 10.42
C ASP A 210 10.28 -0.11 9.89
N ALA A 211 10.26 -0.70 8.70
CA ALA A 211 11.46 -1.22 8.06
C ALA A 211 12.45 -0.10 7.71
N LEU A 212 11.98 1.05 7.20
CA LEU A 212 12.84 2.20 6.90
C LEU A 212 13.57 2.70 8.15
N PHE A 213 12.91 2.77 9.31
CA PHE A 213 13.56 3.21 10.54
C PHE A 213 14.50 2.19 11.15
N ASN A 214 14.19 0.89 11.02
CA ASN A 214 14.98 -0.17 11.64
C ASN A 214 16.17 -0.64 10.80
N VAL A 215 16.02 -0.73 9.48
CA VAL A 215 17.05 -1.28 8.57
C VAL A 215 17.47 -0.32 7.46
N GLY A 216 16.88 0.86 7.37
CA GLY A 216 17.24 1.87 6.38
C GLY A 216 16.79 1.51 4.97
N THR A 217 17.10 2.40 4.01
CA THR A 217 16.69 2.24 2.61
C THR A 217 17.29 0.98 1.98
N ASP A 218 18.58 0.73 2.20
CA ASP A 218 19.27 -0.44 1.63
C ASP A 218 18.85 -1.74 2.30
N GLY A 219 18.57 -1.73 3.61
CA GLY A 219 18.00 -2.90 4.28
C GLY A 219 16.63 -3.25 3.74
N VAL A 220 15.75 -2.26 3.50
CA VAL A 220 14.44 -2.52 2.88
C VAL A 220 14.59 -3.13 1.49
N ARG A 221 15.52 -2.64 0.67
CA ARG A 221 15.82 -3.22 -0.65
C ARG A 221 16.22 -4.69 -0.55
N GLU A 222 17.06 -5.03 0.42
CA GLU A 222 17.47 -6.42 0.63
C GLU A 222 16.31 -7.29 1.11
N LEU A 223 15.48 -6.80 2.03
CA LEU A 223 14.26 -7.50 2.46
C LEU A 223 13.31 -7.79 1.29
N LEU A 224 13.22 -6.87 0.32
CA LEU A 224 12.40 -7.07 -0.89
C LEU A 224 12.98 -8.07 -1.89
N ARG A 225 14.27 -8.44 -1.79
CA ARG A 225 14.90 -9.46 -2.64
C ARG A 225 14.74 -10.88 -2.10
N ILE A 226 14.68 -11.03 -0.78
CA ILE A 226 14.65 -12.33 -0.10
C ILE A 226 13.25 -12.77 0.31
N GLY A 227 12.26 -11.88 0.24
CA GLY A 227 10.88 -12.11 0.67
C GLY A 227 9.96 -12.77 -0.35
#